data_AF-A0A1R4K329-F1
#
_entry.id   AF-A0A1R4K329-F1
#
_cell.length_a   1.000
_cell.length_b   1.000
_cell.length_c   1.000
_cell.angle_alpha   90.00
_cell.angle_beta   90.00
_cell.angle_gamma   90.00
#
_symmetry.space_group_name_H-M   'P 1'
#
loop_
_entity.id
_entity.type
_entity.pdbx_description
1 polymer ?
#
loop_
_entity_poly.entity_id
_entity_poly.type
_entity_poly.pdbx_seq_one_letter_code
_entity_poly.pdbx_strand_id
1 'polypeptide(L)' 'MWKDLKIIVASFFVVLLINGTLSYLLNREFKWWITVGIFLGFTFFYYLGVRKHKKDEDNDYFDSPK' A
#
# COMPACT_ATOMS: atom_id res chain seq x y z
N MET A 1 2.35 -11.04 -7.32
CA MET A 1 3.14 -10.75 -6.11
C MET A 1 4.29 -9.76 -6.36
N TRP A 2 5.36 -10.12 -7.10
CA TRP A 2 6.49 -9.19 -7.33
C TRP A 2 6.15 -7.99 -8.23
N LYS A 3 5.24 -8.16 -9.19
CA LYS A 3 4.74 -7.08 -10.05
C LYS A 3 3.91 -6.06 -9.27
N ASP A 4 3.02 -6.55 -8.40
CA ASP A 4 2.15 -5.70 -7.56
C ASP A 4 2.97 -4.90 -6.53
N LEU A 5 3.99 -5.53 -5.95
CA LEU A 5 4.91 -4.86 -5.04
C LEU A 5 5.69 -3.74 -5.73
N LYS A 6 6.15 -3.97 -6.97
CA LYS A 6 6.80 -2.93 -7.79
C LYS A 6 5.86 -1.74 -8.06
N ILE A 7 4.58 -2.00 -8.32
CA ILE A 7 3.58 -0.95 -8.57
C ILE A 7 3.34 -0.12 -7.30
N ILE A 8 3.21 -0.77 -6.14
CA ILE A 8 3.01 -0.09 -4.85
C ILE A 8 4.24 0.79 -4.52
N VAL A 9 5.45 0.26 -4.71
CA VAL A 9 6.68 1.01 -4.47
C VAL A 9 6.82 2.18 -5.46
N ALA A 10 6.56 1.96 -6.75
CA ALA A 10 6.60 3.02 -7.76
C ALA A 10 5.58 4.14 -7.45
N SER A 11 4.36 3.77 -7.06
CA SER A 11 3.33 4.71 -6.62
C SER A 11 3.80 5.56 -5.44
N PHE A 12 4.45 4.96 -4.45
CA PHE A 12 5.00 5.68 -3.30
C PHE A 12 6.03 6.73 -3.73
N PHE A 13 6.97 6.37 -4.60
CA PHE A 13 7.98 7.31 -5.10
C PHE A 13 7.36 8.46 -5.90
N VAL A 14 6.32 8.20 -6.70
CA VAL A 14 5.59 9.24 -7.44
C VAL A 14 4.91 10.22 -6.48
N VAL A 15 4.21 9.72 -5.46
CA VAL A 15 3.55 10.58 -4.46
C VAL A 15 4.56 11.38 -3.64
N LEU A 16 5.73 10.79 -3.36
CA LEU A 16 6.81 11.43 -2.63
C LEU A 16 7.48 12.53 -3.47
N LEU A 17 7.71 12.28 -4.76
CA LEU A 17 8.19 13.29 -5.71
C LEU A 17 7.18 14.42 -5.90
N ILE A 18 5.89 14.12 -6.08
CA ILE A 18 4.85 15.15 -6.22
C ILE A 18 4.80 16.01 -4.95
N ASN A 19 4.79 15.40 -3.76
CA ASN A 19 4.80 16.17 -2.51
C ASN A 19 6.09 16.99 -2.35
N GLY A 20 7.25 16.44 -2.71
CA GLY A 20 8.53 17.15 -2.66
C GLY A 20 8.55 18.36 -3.60
N THR A 21 8.14 18.17 -4.85
CA THR A 21 8.05 19.24 -5.85
C THR A 21 7.01 20.29 -5.47
N LEU A 22 5.84 19.90 -4.94
CA LEU A 22 4.86 20.86 -4.42
C LEU A 22 5.43 21.64 -3.23
N SER A 23 6.16 20.98 -2.34
CA SER A 23 6.78 21.64 -1.19
C SER A 23 7.78 22.70 -1.62
N TYR A 24 8.58 22.38 -2.64
CA TYR A 24 9.54 23.30 -3.25
C TYR A 24 8.83 24.48 -3.92
N LEU A 25 7.78 24.23 -4.70
CA LEU A 25 7.00 25.27 -5.40
C LEU A 25 6.23 26.18 -4.43
N LEU A 26 5.65 25.62 -3.37
CA LEU A 26 4.84 26.35 -2.40
C LEU A 26 5.67 26.93 -1.24
N ASN A 27 7.00 26.78 -1.27
CA ASN A 27 7.91 27.18 -0.20
C ASN A 27 7.45 26.67 1.18
N ARG A 28 6.86 25.47 1.21
CA ARG A 28 6.25 24.85 2.38
C ARG A 28 7.19 23.80 2.93
N GLU A 29 7.16 23.60 4.25
CA GLU A 29 7.88 22.50 4.88
C GLU A 29 7.41 21.14 4.33
N PHE A 30 8.37 20.36 3.86
CA PHE A 30 8.13 19.03 3.31
C PHE A 30 7.89 18.03 4.43
N LYS A 31 6.61 17.77 4.70
CA LYS A 31 6.18 16.80 5.72
C LYS A 31 6.21 15.37 5.19
N TRP A 32 7.40 14.87 4.90
CA TRP A 32 7.66 13.50 4.43
C TRP A 32 7.09 12.41 5.36
N TRP A 33 7.01 12.70 6.66
CA TRP A 33 6.40 11.84 7.67
C TRP A 33 4.93 11.50 7.38
N ILE A 34 4.16 12.41 6.77
CA ILE A 34 2.76 12.16 6.39
C ILE A 34 2.71 11.13 5.26
N THR A 35 3.58 11.28 4.27
CA THR A 35 3.67 10.37 3.13
C THR A 35 4.06 8.97 3.59
N VAL A 36 5.02 8.86 4.52
CA VAL A 36 5.42 7.59 5.14
C VAL A 36 4.28 6.99 5.98
N GLY A 37 3.58 7.80 6.77
CA GLY A 37 2.45 7.33 7.58
C GLY A 37 1.31 6.73 6.74
N ILE A 38 0.95 7.39 5.63
CA ILE A 38 -0.05 6.88 4.68
C ILE A 38 0.41 5.57 4.06
N PHE A 39 1.69 5.47 3.67
CA PHE A 39 2.23 4.26 3.06
C PHE A 39 2.26 3.06 4.00
N LEU A 40 2.67 3.27 5.25
CA LEU A 40 2.64 2.22 6.28
C LEU A 40 1.21 1.79 6.59
N GLY A 41 0.28 2.73 6.72
CA GLY A 41 -1.15 2.43 6.90
C GLY A 41 -1.69 1.59 5.75
N PHE A 42 -1.46 2.01 4.51
CA PHE A 42 -1.91 1.28 3.31
C PHE A 42 -1.31 -0.14 3.26
N THR A 43 -0.01 -0.27 3.54
CA THR A 43 0.69 -1.58 3.57
C THR A 43 0.10 -2.49 4.64
N PHE A 44 -0.18 -1.96 5.83
CA PHE A 44 -0.76 -2.72 6.94
C PHE A 44 -2.17 -3.21 6.59
N PHE A 45 -3.02 -2.33 6.04
CA PHE A 45 -4.37 -2.70 5.59
C PHE A 45 -4.34 -3.72 4.45
N TYR A 46 -3.44 -3.54 3.46
CA TYR A 46 -3.25 -4.50 2.37
C TYR A 46 -2.87 -5.88 2.91
N TYR A 47 -1.92 -5.93 3.85
CA TYR A 47 -1.48 -7.18 4.46
C TYR A 47 -2.58 -7.88 5.25
N LEU A 48 -3.38 -7.13 6.02
CA LEU A 48 -4.52 -7.67 6.76
C LEU A 48 -5.64 -8.15 5.83
N GLY A 49 -5.93 -7.42 4.76
CA GLY A 49 -6.92 -7.80 3.74
C GLY A 49 -6.54 -9.09 3.02
N VAL A 50 -5.27 -9.22 2.61
CA VAL A 50 -4.75 -10.44 1.96
C VAL A 50 -4.82 -11.65 2.90
N ARG A 51 -4.56 -11.46 4.21
CA ARG A 51 -4.71 -12.55 5.20
C ARG A 51 -6.15 -13.00 5.40
N LYS A 52 -7.13 -12.10 5.28
CA LYS A 52 -8.55 -12.48 5.33
C LYS A 52 -8.96 -13.26 4.09
N HIS A 53 -8.58 -12.78 2.91
CA HIS A 53 -8.94 -13.45 1.65
C HIS A 53 -8.36 -14.87 1.53
N LYS A 54 -7.15 -15.10 2.07
CA LYS A 54 -6.57 -16.46 2.13
C LYS A 54 -7.27 -17.41 3.10
N LYS A 55 -7.93 -16.89 4.13
CA LYS A 55 -8.69 -17.73 5.08
C LYS A 55 -10.04 -18.16 4.51
N ASP A 56 -10.64 -17.33 3.66
CA ASP A 56 -11.92 -17.67 3.02
C ASP A 56 -11.72 -18.72 1.91
N GLU A 57 -10.64 -18.62 1.10
CA GLU A 57 -10.30 -19.66 0.10
C GLU A 57 -10.00 -21.05 0.70
N ASP A 58 -9.41 -21.13 1.89
CA ASP A 58 -9.08 -22.39 2.55
C ASP A 58 -10.31 -23.07 3.17
N ASN A 59 -11.30 -22.28 3.61
CA ASN A 59 -12.57 -22.81 4.12
C ASN A 59 -13.48 -23.33 2.98
N ASP A 60 -13.53 -22.63 1.84
CA ASP A 60 -14.31 -23.08 0.68
C ASP A 60 -13.76 -24.40 0.06
N TYR A 61 -12.46 -24.66 0.19
CA TYR A 61 -11.84 -25.94 -0.22
C TYR A 61 -12.25 -27.12 0.67
N PHE A 62 -12.57 -26.87 1.95
CA PHE A 62 -13.02 -27.90 2.88
C PHE A 62 -14.53 -28.18 2.78
N ASP A 63 -15.32 -27.25 2.24
CA ASP A 63 -16.79 -27.38 2.12
C ASP A 63 -17.26 -27.87 0.74
N SER A 64 -16.33 -28.14 -0.19
CA SER A 64 -16.67 -28.77 -1.48
C SER A 64 -16.98 -30.27 -1.29
N PRO A 65 -18.20 -30.74 -1.67
CA PRO A 65 -18.55 -32.15 -1.56
C PRO A 65 -17.75 -32.96 -2.59
N LYS A 66 -17.12 -34.05 -2.14
CA LYS A 66 -16.45 -35.04 -2.99
C LYS A 66 -17.43 -35.87 -3.79
#